data_AF-A0A965WSX4-F1
#
_entry.id   AF-A0A965WSX4-F1
#
_cell.length_a   1.000
_cell.length_b   1.000
_cell.length_c   1.000
_cell.angle_alpha   90.00
_cell.angle_beta   90.00
_cell.angle_gamma   90.00
#
_symmetry.space_group_name_H-M   'P 1'
#
loop_
_entity.id
_entity.type
_entity.pdbx_description
1 polymer ?
#
loop_
_entity_poly.entity_id
_entity_poly.type
_entity_poly.pdbx_seq_one_letter_code
_entity_poly.pdbx_strand_id
1 'polypeptide(L)'
;MKGKSRKCKFLNKTVLLLTHDFGSVIDLEYTIKRKLSCSVNSTYLRCNEEGILSEKLIQRNDIISCIEATRKIYTSTDYHIASRLSALRRYTEVIEGKNDRWNYISSVLHCEEPGRILEDNSRQPFSKEELLQITSEINDFIAGFTHDEIVALFHDRNSLIESYKKSKKSYEKLQIFRVIQGNSGTANDIINKFVNETFHVENDYLFQLDPFEFEQVPDYIIKECDNFLI
;
A
#
# COMPACT_ATOMS: atom_id res chain seq x y z
N MET A 1 -22.65 41.93 25.61
CA MET A 1 -21.46 41.19 26.10
C MET A 1 -20.47 41.06 24.94
N LYS A 2 -19.34 41.79 24.99
CA LYS A 2 -18.27 41.66 23.98
C LYS A 2 -17.58 40.32 24.20
N GLY A 3 -17.70 39.40 23.23
CA GLY A 3 -17.00 38.12 23.25
C GLY A 3 -15.50 38.34 23.39
N LYS A 4 -14.88 37.74 24.42
CA LYS A 4 -13.43 37.74 24.59
C LYS A 4 -12.80 37.20 23.31
N SER A 5 -12.09 38.06 22.59
CA SER A 5 -11.17 37.66 21.52
C SER A 5 -10.22 36.61 22.11
N ARG A 6 -10.36 35.37 21.66
CA ARG A 6 -9.39 34.31 21.98
C ARG A 6 -8.08 34.73 21.32
N LYS A 7 -7.13 35.22 22.12
CA LYS A 7 -5.75 35.49 21.69
C LYS A 7 -5.23 34.24 20.95
N CYS A 8 -4.97 34.36 19.65
CA CYS A 8 -4.36 33.28 18.87
C CYS A 8 -2.94 33.06 19.41
N LYS A 9 -2.73 31.99 20.17
CA LYS A 9 -1.51 31.77 20.99
C LYS A 9 -0.23 31.58 20.16
N PHE A 10 -0.37 31.34 18.86
CA PHE A 10 0.71 30.99 17.93
C PHE A 10 0.94 32.03 16.82
N LEU A 11 0.17 33.11 16.79
CA LEU A 11 0.37 34.17 15.80
C LEU A 11 1.76 34.81 15.97
N ASN A 12 2.49 34.95 14.86
CA ASN A 12 3.86 35.49 14.79
C ASN A 12 4.92 34.69 15.58
N LYS A 13 4.71 33.39 15.78
CA LYS A 13 5.72 32.49 16.34
C LYS A 13 6.12 31.45 15.30
N THR A 14 7.39 31.02 15.34
CA THR A 14 7.81 29.79 14.66
C THR A 14 7.23 28.61 15.42
N VAL A 15 6.51 27.74 14.72
CA VAL A 15 5.86 26.55 15.28
C VAL A 15 6.36 25.33 14.52
N LEU A 16 6.83 24.32 15.25
CA LEU A 16 7.10 22.99 14.72
C LEU A 16 5.95 22.07 15.14
N LEU A 17 5.30 21.45 14.15
CA LEU A 17 4.30 20.41 14.36
C LEU A 17 4.89 19.08 13.90
N LEU A 18 5.03 18.12 14.82
CA LEU A 18 5.41 16.75 14.52
C LEU A 18 4.15 15.89 14.60
N THR A 19 3.79 15.22 13.51
CA THR A 19 2.58 14.41 13.41
C THR A 19 2.80 13.21 12.51
N HIS A 20 2.08 12.11 12.79
CA HIS A 20 1.93 10.96 11.90
C HIS A 20 0.58 11.00 11.16
N ASP A 21 -0.32 11.91 11.53
CA ASP A 21 -1.62 12.08 10.87
C ASP A 21 -1.44 12.76 9.52
N PHE A 22 -1.71 12.01 8.45
CA PHE A 22 -1.60 12.51 7.09
C PHE A 22 -2.69 13.54 6.75
N GLY A 23 -3.85 13.48 7.41
CA GLY A 23 -4.92 14.47 7.25
C GLY A 23 -4.43 15.89 7.55
N SER A 24 -3.65 16.04 8.62
CA SER A 24 -2.98 17.30 8.97
C SER A 24 -2.06 17.81 7.85
N VAL A 25 -1.33 16.92 7.16
CA VAL A 25 -0.45 17.30 6.03
C VAL A 25 -1.28 17.78 4.84
N ILE A 26 -2.37 17.07 4.50
CA ILE A 26 -3.30 17.48 3.43
C ILE A 26 -3.86 18.87 3.74
N ASP A 27 -4.35 19.09 4.97
CA ASP A 27 -4.91 20.38 5.38
C ASP A 27 -3.87 21.49 5.31
N LEU A 28 -2.63 21.23 5.71
CA LEU A 28 -1.54 22.18 5.60
C LEU A 28 -1.24 22.56 4.15
N GLU A 29 -1.08 21.55 3.29
CA GLU A 29 -0.69 21.73 1.89
C GLU A 29 -1.80 22.33 1.02
N TYR A 30 -3.05 21.91 1.19
CA TYR A 30 -4.17 22.33 0.33
C TYR A 30 -4.99 23.49 0.89
N THR A 31 -5.15 23.59 2.21
CA THR A 31 -6.11 24.52 2.83
C THR A 31 -5.41 25.68 3.54
N ILE A 32 -4.47 25.38 4.43
CA ILE A 32 -3.93 26.35 5.39
C ILE A 32 -2.87 27.24 4.72
N LYS A 33 -1.99 26.69 3.88
CA LYS A 33 -1.00 27.47 3.10
C LYS A 33 -1.60 28.66 2.35
N ARG A 34 -2.84 28.52 1.87
CA ARG A 34 -3.56 29.57 1.14
C ARG A 34 -4.18 30.63 2.04
N LYS A 35 -4.45 30.31 3.31
CA LYS A 35 -5.15 31.17 4.27
C LYS A 35 -4.20 31.91 5.21
N LEU A 36 -2.98 31.38 5.39
CA LEU A 36 -1.96 32.02 6.20
C LEU A 36 -1.10 32.94 5.35
N SER A 37 -0.77 34.10 5.92
CA SER A 37 0.19 35.05 5.35
C SER A 37 1.65 34.68 5.64
N CYS A 38 1.91 33.54 6.29
CA CYS A 38 3.25 33.06 6.62
C CYS A 38 3.65 31.84 5.77
N SER A 39 4.96 31.62 5.64
CA SER A 39 5.51 30.42 4.99
C SER A 39 5.20 29.18 5.83
N VAL A 40 4.54 28.20 5.24
CA VAL A 40 4.32 26.87 5.82
C VAL A 40 5.11 25.88 4.95
N ASN A 41 5.91 25.04 5.58
CA ASN A 41 6.63 23.96 4.92
C ASN A 41 6.23 22.64 5.61
N SER A 42 5.97 21.61 4.81
CA SER A 42 5.75 20.25 5.30
C SER A 42 6.91 19.39 4.84
N THR A 43 7.44 18.59 5.75
CA THR A 43 8.63 17.77 5.49
C THR A 43 8.36 16.36 5.98
N TYR A 44 8.62 15.38 5.12
CA TYR A 44 8.61 13.97 5.47
C TYR A 44 9.92 13.64 6.18
N LEU A 45 9.82 13.04 7.36
CA LEU A 45 10.97 12.63 8.17
C LEU A 45 11.08 11.11 8.14
N ARG A 46 12.26 10.60 7.77
CA ARG A 46 12.58 9.17 7.81
C ARG A 46 13.89 8.96 8.54
N CYS A 47 13.87 8.04 9.50
CA CYS A 47 15.06 7.54 10.17
C CYS A 47 15.41 6.18 9.57
N ASN A 48 16.65 6.01 9.10
CA ASN A 48 17.11 4.72 8.60
C ASN A 48 17.51 3.77 9.76
N GLU A 49 17.85 2.52 9.44
CA GLU A 49 18.33 1.54 10.43
C GLU A 49 19.57 1.97 11.24
N GLU A 50 20.41 2.85 10.69
CA GLU A 50 21.59 3.39 11.35
C GLU A 50 21.26 4.55 12.31
N GLY A 51 19.98 4.92 12.44
CA GLY A 51 19.54 6.05 13.26
C GLY A 51 19.75 7.41 12.59
N ILE A 52 20.06 7.44 11.29
CA ILE A 52 20.29 8.67 10.53
C ILE A 52 18.94 9.22 10.09
N LEU A 53 18.62 10.41 10.60
CA LEU A 53 17.44 11.16 10.21
C LEU A 53 17.68 11.84 8.85
N SER A 54 16.74 11.62 7.94
CA SER A 54 16.65 12.26 6.65
C SER A 54 15.33 13.00 6.53
N GLU A 55 15.34 14.09 5.78
CA GLU A 55 14.19 14.94 5.56
C GLU A 55 13.95 15.15 4.06
N LYS A 56 12.70 15.04 3.63
CA LYS A 56 12.29 15.29 2.25
C LYS A 56 11.12 16.27 2.24
N LEU A 57 11.27 17.38 1.53
CA LEU A 57 10.21 18.37 1.40
C LEU A 57 8.98 17.73 0.73
N ILE A 58 7.81 17.96 1.30
CA ILE A 58 6.53 17.54 0.72
C ILE A 58 5.97 18.72 -0.08
N GLN A 59 5.71 18.46 -1.35
CA GLN A 59 5.04 19.36 -2.26
C GLN A 59 3.62 18.87 -2.56
N ARG A 60 2.79 19.75 -3.10
CA ARG A 60 1.41 19.41 -3.46
C ARG A 60 1.33 18.26 -4.47
N ASN A 61 2.27 18.20 -5.42
CA ASN A 61 2.29 17.15 -6.44
C ASN A 61 2.75 15.78 -5.89
N ASP A 62 3.33 15.76 -4.68
CA ASP A 62 3.68 14.54 -3.98
C ASP A 62 2.45 13.88 -3.33
N ILE A 63 1.33 14.60 -3.22
CA ILE A 63 0.08 14.08 -2.66
C ILE A 63 -0.80 13.62 -3.82
N ILE A 64 -0.93 12.30 -3.95
CA ILE A 64 -1.68 11.66 -5.04
C ILE A 64 -2.85 10.85 -4.52
N SER A 65 -3.85 10.60 -5.37
CA SER A 65 -4.97 9.74 -4.99
C SER A 65 -4.54 8.27 -4.87
N CYS A 66 -5.26 7.49 -4.06
CA CYS A 66 -5.03 6.05 -3.96
C CYS A 66 -5.19 5.33 -5.32
N ILE A 67 -6.11 5.80 -6.17
CA ILE A 67 -6.33 5.30 -7.53
C ILE A 67 -5.11 5.58 -8.42
N GLU A 68 -4.55 6.79 -8.34
CA GLU A 68 -3.35 7.14 -9.10
C GLU A 68 -2.14 6.32 -8.62
N ALA A 69 -1.96 6.19 -7.31
CA ALA A 69 -0.86 5.42 -6.75
C ALA A 69 -0.92 3.94 -7.15
N THR A 70 -2.09 3.31 -7.02
CA THR A 70 -2.29 1.92 -7.45
C THR A 70 -2.03 1.76 -8.95
N ARG A 71 -2.51 2.70 -9.77
CA ARG A 71 -2.23 2.74 -11.21
C ARG A 71 -0.75 2.78 -11.53
N LYS A 72 0.02 3.67 -10.89
CA LYS A 72 1.48 3.73 -11.08
C LYS A 72 2.15 2.40 -10.76
N ILE A 73 1.69 1.70 -9.72
CA ILE A 73 2.27 0.40 -9.32
C ILE A 73 1.90 -0.71 -10.30
N TYR A 74 0.62 -0.94 -10.60
CA TYR A 74 0.23 -2.11 -11.40
C TYR A 74 0.63 -2.01 -12.87
N THR A 75 0.80 -0.80 -13.43
CA THR A 75 1.28 -0.62 -14.81
C THR A 75 2.80 -0.68 -14.95
N SER A 76 3.55 -0.50 -13.87
CA SER A 76 5.02 -0.49 -13.92
C SER A 76 5.58 -1.91 -13.95
N THR A 77 6.42 -2.20 -14.95
CA THR A 77 7.17 -3.47 -15.05
C THR A 77 8.34 -3.56 -14.09
N ASP A 78 8.70 -2.45 -13.42
CA ASP A 78 9.77 -2.42 -12.42
C ASP A 78 9.33 -3.04 -11.09
N TYR A 79 8.02 -3.19 -10.88
CA TYR A 79 7.48 -3.85 -9.70
C TYR A 79 7.26 -5.34 -9.96
N HIS A 80 7.57 -6.14 -8.94
CA HIS A 80 7.23 -7.54 -8.85
C HIS A 80 5.72 -7.73 -9.00
N ILE A 81 5.33 -8.84 -9.64
CA ILE A 81 3.93 -9.12 -9.95
C ILE A 81 3.04 -9.17 -8.70
N ALA A 82 3.57 -9.59 -7.55
CA ALA A 82 2.86 -9.53 -6.27
C ALA A 82 2.41 -8.10 -5.92
N SER A 83 3.30 -7.11 -6.06
CA SER A 83 2.96 -5.69 -5.82
C SER A 83 1.95 -5.17 -6.83
N ARG A 84 2.10 -5.56 -8.09
CA ARG A 84 1.20 -5.15 -9.17
C ARG A 84 -0.21 -5.71 -8.96
N LEU A 85 -0.32 -6.98 -8.57
CA LEU A 85 -1.59 -7.62 -8.23
C LEU A 85 -2.23 -7.03 -6.97
N SER A 86 -1.46 -6.80 -5.90
CA SER A 86 -1.95 -6.11 -4.70
C SER A 86 -2.51 -4.72 -5.03
N ALA A 87 -1.82 -3.96 -5.88
CA ALA A 87 -2.28 -2.66 -6.34
C ALA A 87 -3.53 -2.75 -7.23
N LEU A 88 -3.60 -3.71 -8.15
CA LEU A 88 -4.76 -3.92 -9.02
C LEU A 88 -6.00 -4.37 -8.23
N ARG A 89 -5.81 -5.21 -7.20
CA ARG A 89 -6.89 -5.61 -6.27
C ARG A 89 -7.46 -4.39 -5.57
N ARG A 90 -6.59 -3.52 -5.01
CA ARG A 90 -7.02 -2.26 -4.36
C ARG A 90 -7.72 -1.32 -5.35
N TYR A 91 -7.20 -1.17 -6.56
CA TYR A 91 -7.84 -0.39 -7.62
C TYR A 91 -9.26 -0.93 -7.92
N THR A 92 -9.39 -2.24 -8.08
CA THR A 92 -10.67 -2.91 -8.35
C THR A 92 -11.67 -2.66 -7.22
N GLU A 93 -11.24 -2.79 -5.96
CA GLU A 93 -12.11 -2.54 -4.80
C GLU A 93 -12.67 -1.12 -4.78
N VAL A 94 -11.84 -0.13 -5.08
CA VAL A 94 -12.23 1.28 -5.03
C VAL A 94 -13.13 1.69 -6.19
N ILE A 95 -12.88 1.15 -7.39
CA ILE A 95 -13.58 1.55 -8.63
C ILE A 95 -14.83 0.70 -8.89
N GLU A 96 -14.74 -0.60 -8.66
CA GLU A 96 -15.74 -1.59 -9.07
C GLU A 96 -16.35 -2.33 -7.87
N GLY A 97 -15.78 -2.19 -6.68
CA GLY A 97 -16.14 -2.98 -5.50
C GLY A 97 -15.51 -4.38 -5.49
N LYS A 98 -15.94 -5.20 -4.53
CA LYS A 98 -15.45 -6.58 -4.39
C LYS A 98 -16.16 -7.48 -5.40
N ASN A 99 -15.50 -7.73 -6.53
CA ASN A 99 -16.00 -8.58 -7.62
C ASN A 99 -15.12 -9.85 -7.82
N ASP A 100 -15.38 -10.60 -8.90
CA ASP A 100 -14.66 -11.85 -9.17
C ASP A 100 -13.17 -11.66 -9.42
N ARG A 101 -12.78 -10.59 -10.11
CA ARG A 101 -11.37 -10.22 -10.27
C ARG A 101 -10.71 -9.93 -8.93
N TRP A 102 -11.39 -9.20 -8.05
CA TRP A 102 -10.90 -8.93 -6.70
C TRP A 102 -10.73 -10.24 -5.90
N ASN A 103 -11.71 -11.14 -5.94
CA ASN A 103 -11.70 -12.43 -5.26
C ASN A 103 -10.58 -13.34 -5.79
N TYR A 104 -10.42 -13.41 -7.12
CA TYR A 104 -9.37 -14.16 -7.78
C TYR A 104 -7.98 -13.66 -7.36
N ILE A 105 -7.71 -12.34 -7.47
CA ILE A 105 -6.41 -11.78 -7.09
C ILE A 105 -6.14 -12.04 -5.61
N SER A 106 -7.15 -11.89 -4.74
CA SER A 106 -7.03 -12.23 -3.33
C SER A 106 -6.58 -13.68 -3.14
N SER A 107 -7.25 -14.61 -3.81
CA SER A 107 -6.97 -16.05 -3.74
C SER A 107 -5.53 -16.36 -4.12
N VAL A 108 -5.10 -15.86 -5.27
CA VAL A 108 -3.75 -16.08 -5.80
C VAL A 108 -2.68 -15.52 -4.87
N LEU A 109 -2.87 -14.30 -4.35
CA LEU A 109 -1.93 -13.69 -3.40
C LEU A 109 -1.81 -14.47 -2.07
N HIS A 110 -2.83 -15.23 -1.68
CA HIS A 110 -2.81 -16.08 -0.49
C HIS A 110 -2.37 -17.52 -0.80
N CYS A 111 -2.02 -17.83 -2.05
CA CYS A 111 -1.71 -19.18 -2.53
C CYS A 111 -2.86 -20.18 -2.28
N GLU A 112 -4.09 -19.73 -2.50
CA GLU A 112 -5.31 -20.54 -2.33
C GLU A 112 -6.00 -20.76 -3.68
N GLU A 113 -6.81 -21.83 -3.75
CA GLU A 113 -7.68 -22.11 -4.90
C GLU A 113 -8.62 -20.93 -5.20
N PRO A 114 -8.60 -20.36 -6.41
CA PRO A 114 -9.45 -19.22 -6.74
C PRO A 114 -10.94 -19.51 -6.65
N GLY A 115 -11.65 -18.63 -5.97
CA GLY A 115 -13.11 -18.74 -5.87
C GLY A 115 -13.78 -17.46 -5.39
N ARG A 116 -15.09 -17.39 -5.63
CA ARG A 116 -15.97 -16.33 -5.17
C ARG A 116 -16.32 -16.55 -3.70
N ILE A 117 -16.26 -15.50 -2.89
CA ILE A 117 -16.78 -15.49 -1.53
C ILE A 117 -18.28 -15.19 -1.60
N LEU A 118 -19.10 -16.08 -1.05
CA LEU A 118 -20.55 -15.93 -0.98
C LEU A 118 -20.97 -15.19 0.30
N GLU A 119 -22.23 -14.78 0.38
CA GLU A 119 -22.77 -14.01 1.52
C GLU A 119 -22.67 -14.76 2.86
N ASP A 120 -22.66 -16.10 2.83
CA ASP A 120 -22.49 -16.97 3.99
C ASP A 120 -21.02 -17.21 4.37
N ASN A 121 -20.08 -16.49 3.75
CA ASN A 121 -18.63 -16.67 3.83
C ASN A 121 -18.11 -18.01 3.31
N SER A 122 -18.94 -18.80 2.63
CA SER A 122 -18.45 -19.97 1.90
C SER A 122 -17.72 -19.55 0.62
N ARG A 123 -16.82 -20.42 0.14
CA ARG A 123 -16.06 -20.20 -1.08
C ARG A 123 -16.56 -21.12 -2.19
N GLN A 124 -16.95 -20.53 -3.30
CA GLN A 124 -17.29 -21.24 -4.53
C GLN A 124 -16.11 -21.17 -5.51
N PRO A 125 -15.44 -22.27 -5.85
CA PRO A 125 -14.38 -22.28 -6.86
C PRO A 125 -14.88 -21.75 -8.21
N PHE A 126 -14.03 -21.04 -8.94
CA PHE A 126 -14.35 -20.61 -10.30
C PHE A 126 -14.29 -21.79 -11.28
N SER A 127 -15.21 -21.81 -12.24
CA SER A 127 -15.13 -22.69 -13.41
C SER A 127 -13.96 -22.31 -14.32
N LYS A 128 -13.59 -23.20 -15.26
CA LYS A 128 -12.50 -22.94 -16.21
C LYS A 128 -12.82 -21.73 -17.10
N GLU A 129 -14.06 -21.60 -17.53
CA GLU A 129 -14.54 -20.51 -18.35
C GLU A 129 -14.49 -19.18 -17.59
N GLU A 130 -14.88 -19.17 -16.32
CA GLU A 130 -14.76 -17.99 -15.45
C GLU A 130 -13.28 -17.60 -15.23
N LEU A 131 -12.40 -18.56 -14.99
CA LEU A 131 -10.96 -18.29 -14.84
C LEU A 131 -10.35 -17.67 -16.11
N LEU A 132 -10.72 -18.16 -17.29
CA LEU A 132 -10.27 -17.60 -18.56
C LEU A 132 -10.76 -16.16 -18.75
N GLN A 133 -12.01 -15.88 -18.41
CA GLN A 133 -12.56 -14.52 -18.49
C GLN A 133 -11.85 -13.57 -17.51
N ILE A 134 -11.71 -13.97 -16.24
CA ILE A 134 -11.05 -13.15 -15.21
C ILE A 134 -9.58 -12.88 -15.55
N THR A 135 -8.85 -13.90 -16.03
CA THR A 135 -7.45 -13.73 -16.42
C THR A 135 -7.29 -12.87 -17.67
N SER A 136 -8.22 -12.95 -18.63
CA SER A 136 -8.28 -12.03 -19.76
C SER A 136 -8.48 -10.58 -19.30
N GLU A 137 -9.38 -10.34 -18.36
CA GLU A 137 -9.60 -8.99 -17.79
C GLU A 137 -8.37 -8.47 -17.05
N ILE A 138 -7.68 -9.31 -16.28
CA ILE A 138 -6.43 -8.91 -15.61
C ILE A 138 -5.35 -8.59 -16.64
N ASN A 139 -5.31 -9.33 -17.75
CA ASN A 139 -4.33 -9.11 -18.81
C ASN A 139 -4.47 -7.74 -19.50
N ASP A 140 -5.68 -7.15 -19.50
CA ASP A 140 -5.90 -5.77 -19.97
C ASP A 140 -5.19 -4.72 -19.09
N PHE A 141 -4.92 -5.04 -17.81
CA PHE A 141 -4.19 -4.18 -16.88
C PHE A 141 -2.71 -4.57 -16.74
N ILE A 142 -2.41 -5.87 -16.83
CA ILE A 142 -1.10 -6.47 -16.63
C ILE A 142 -0.82 -7.39 -17.82
N ALA A 143 -0.18 -6.86 -18.86
CA ALA A 143 0.11 -7.61 -20.07
C ALA A 143 0.99 -8.85 -19.78
N GLY A 144 0.63 -9.97 -20.41
CA GLY A 144 1.30 -11.27 -20.25
C GLY A 144 0.82 -12.05 -19.01
N PHE A 145 -0.31 -11.67 -18.41
CA PHE A 145 -0.82 -12.37 -17.23
C PHE A 145 -1.49 -13.69 -17.61
N THR A 146 -1.03 -14.80 -17.02
CA THR A 146 -1.67 -16.11 -17.14
C THR A 146 -1.83 -16.78 -15.78
N HIS A 147 -2.89 -17.60 -15.64
CA HIS A 147 -3.18 -18.31 -14.39
C HIS A 147 -2.07 -19.31 -14.02
N ASP A 148 -1.64 -20.14 -14.96
CA ASP A 148 -0.69 -21.21 -14.68
C ASP A 148 0.69 -20.66 -14.29
N GLU A 149 1.16 -19.61 -14.95
CA GLU A 149 2.45 -18.99 -14.63
C GLU A 149 2.43 -18.31 -13.26
N ILE A 150 1.35 -17.60 -12.92
CA ILE A 150 1.27 -16.91 -11.61
C ILE A 150 1.19 -17.91 -10.46
N VAL A 151 0.43 -18.99 -10.64
CA VAL A 151 0.31 -20.07 -9.65
C VAL A 151 1.67 -20.74 -9.48
N ALA A 152 2.35 -21.11 -10.56
CA ALA A 152 3.66 -21.72 -10.50
C ALA A 152 4.68 -20.81 -9.78
N LEU A 153 4.70 -19.51 -10.12
CA LEU A 153 5.59 -18.54 -9.48
C LEU A 153 5.31 -18.39 -7.99
N PHE A 154 4.06 -18.30 -7.57
CA PHE A 154 3.71 -18.06 -6.17
C PHE A 154 3.83 -19.29 -5.29
N HIS A 155 3.80 -20.49 -5.86
CA HIS A 155 4.12 -21.72 -5.14
C HIS A 155 5.63 -22.00 -5.05
N ASP A 156 6.45 -21.35 -5.88
CA ASP A 156 7.91 -21.42 -5.77
C ASP A 156 8.44 -20.44 -4.71
N ARG A 157 8.48 -20.94 -3.47
CA ARG A 157 8.99 -20.21 -2.31
C ARG A 157 10.43 -19.71 -2.50
N ASN A 158 11.30 -20.47 -3.18
CA ASN A 158 12.70 -20.09 -3.35
C ASN A 158 12.81 -18.87 -4.28
N SER A 159 12.13 -18.91 -5.44
CA SER A 159 12.08 -17.78 -6.37
C SER A 159 11.50 -16.51 -5.73
N LEU A 160 10.49 -16.65 -4.86
CA LEU A 160 9.95 -15.53 -4.11
C LEU A 160 10.95 -14.95 -3.09
N ILE A 161 11.68 -15.79 -2.36
CA ILE A 161 12.72 -15.34 -1.42
C ILE A 161 13.86 -14.62 -2.17
N GLU A 162 14.27 -15.12 -3.32
CA GLU A 162 15.26 -14.44 -4.17
C GLU A 162 14.75 -13.08 -4.66
N SER A 163 13.49 -13.02 -5.11
CA SER A 163 12.85 -11.77 -5.53
C SER A 163 12.76 -10.76 -4.38
N TYR A 164 12.41 -11.24 -3.18
CA TYR A 164 12.39 -10.43 -1.97
C TYR A 164 13.78 -9.84 -1.64
N LYS A 165 14.84 -10.67 -1.69
CA LYS A 165 16.23 -10.23 -1.42
C LYS A 165 16.75 -9.25 -2.47
N LYS A 166 16.31 -9.40 -3.73
CA LYS A 166 16.69 -8.51 -4.84
C LYS A 166 15.96 -7.17 -4.80
N SER A 167 14.76 -7.13 -4.21
CA SER A 167 13.96 -5.92 -4.11
C SER A 167 14.64 -4.87 -3.24
N LYS A 168 14.66 -3.62 -3.74
CA LYS A 168 15.19 -2.46 -3.03
C LYS A 168 14.09 -1.65 -2.33
N LYS A 169 12.82 -1.89 -2.67
CA LYS A 169 11.69 -1.09 -2.20
C LYS A 169 10.99 -1.83 -1.06
N SER A 170 10.85 -1.21 0.10
CA SER A 170 10.24 -1.85 1.28
C SER A 170 8.78 -2.25 1.03
N TYR A 171 8.04 -1.45 0.25
CA TYR A 171 6.68 -1.83 -0.18
C TYR A 171 6.65 -3.15 -0.95
N GLU A 172 7.58 -3.33 -1.89
CA GLU A 172 7.62 -4.53 -2.72
C GLU A 172 8.05 -5.75 -1.92
N LYS A 173 9.09 -5.60 -1.08
CA LYS A 173 9.47 -6.60 -0.08
C LYS A 173 8.25 -7.07 0.73
N LEU A 174 7.44 -6.14 1.24
CA LEU A 174 6.23 -6.50 1.99
C LEU A 174 5.19 -7.27 1.16
N GLN A 175 4.94 -6.89 -0.09
CA GLN A 175 3.97 -7.62 -0.91
C GLN A 175 4.47 -9.02 -1.27
N ILE A 176 5.76 -9.19 -1.55
CA ILE A 176 6.35 -10.51 -1.79
C ILE A 176 6.28 -11.36 -0.51
N PHE A 177 6.65 -10.77 0.64
CA PHE A 177 6.59 -11.45 1.94
C PHE A 177 5.18 -11.96 2.26
N ARG A 178 4.14 -11.17 1.96
CA ARG A 178 2.74 -11.60 2.13
C ARG A 178 2.41 -12.86 1.34
N VAL A 179 2.87 -12.94 0.09
CA VAL A 179 2.69 -14.15 -0.74
C VAL A 179 3.45 -15.33 -0.13
N ILE A 180 4.69 -15.12 0.33
CA ILE A 180 5.50 -16.16 0.99
C ILE A 180 4.79 -16.73 2.24
N GLN A 181 4.08 -15.89 3.00
CA GLN A 181 3.33 -16.31 4.19
C GLN A 181 2.00 -16.98 3.85
N GLY A 182 1.37 -16.59 2.73
CA GLY A 182 0.00 -16.96 2.40
C GLY A 182 -0.97 -16.63 3.53
N ASN A 183 -2.02 -17.43 3.70
CA ASN A 183 -3.02 -17.27 4.77
C ASN A 183 -2.63 -17.95 6.10
N SER A 184 -1.39 -18.40 6.25
CA SER A 184 -0.98 -19.23 7.38
C SER A 184 -0.90 -18.47 8.72
N GLY A 185 -0.93 -17.13 8.71
CA GLY A 185 -0.85 -16.31 9.92
C GLY A 185 0.47 -16.48 10.70
N THR A 186 1.48 -17.11 10.11
CA THR A 186 2.71 -17.54 10.80
C THR A 186 3.71 -16.42 11.08
N ALA A 187 3.47 -15.19 10.60
CA ALA A 187 4.34 -14.05 10.89
C ALA A 187 4.15 -13.55 12.34
N ASN A 188 5.14 -12.83 12.85
CA ASN A 188 5.07 -12.12 14.13
C ASN A 188 3.83 -11.20 14.16
N ASP A 189 3.17 -11.09 15.32
CA ASP A 189 2.00 -10.24 15.57
C ASP A 189 2.23 -8.79 15.11
N ILE A 190 3.48 -8.32 15.20
CA ILE A 190 3.89 -6.98 14.75
C ILE A 190 3.69 -6.80 13.23
N ILE A 191 4.14 -7.75 12.43
CA ILE A 191 4.01 -7.69 10.97
C ILE A 191 2.53 -7.82 10.60
N ASN A 192 1.82 -8.78 11.18
CA ASN A 192 0.40 -9.00 10.91
C ASN A 192 -0.41 -7.75 11.25
N LYS A 193 -0.13 -7.12 12.39
CA LYS A 193 -0.77 -5.87 12.80
C LYS A 193 -0.49 -4.75 11.82
N PHE A 194 0.77 -4.51 11.45
CA PHE A 194 1.14 -3.46 10.49
C PHE A 194 0.47 -3.69 9.12
N VAL A 195 0.53 -4.93 8.62
CA VAL A 195 -0.09 -5.37 7.38
C VAL A 195 -1.60 -5.13 7.39
N ASN A 196 -2.27 -5.48 8.49
CA ASN A 196 -3.69 -5.23 8.63
C ASN A 196 -3.97 -3.72 8.71
N GLU A 197 -3.31 -2.99 9.59
CA GLU A 197 -3.60 -1.56 9.82
C GLU A 197 -3.30 -0.66 8.61
N THR A 198 -2.21 -0.94 7.88
CA THR A 198 -1.70 -0.06 6.79
C THR A 198 -2.31 -0.38 5.43
N PHE A 199 -2.92 -1.56 5.24
CA PHE A 199 -3.41 -2.00 3.92
C PHE A 199 -4.89 -2.41 3.91
N HIS A 200 -5.61 -2.25 5.02
CA HIS A 200 -7.07 -2.28 5.00
C HIS A 200 -7.61 -0.94 4.47
N VAL A 201 -8.42 -1.02 3.42
CA VAL A 201 -9.00 0.13 2.70
C VAL A 201 -9.79 1.07 3.62
N GLU A 202 -10.28 0.59 4.75
CA GLU A 202 -11.04 1.38 5.73
C GLU A 202 -10.18 2.44 6.47
N ASN A 203 -8.86 2.25 6.53
CA ASN A 203 -7.92 3.20 7.15
C ASN A 203 -7.26 4.14 6.13
N ASP A 204 -7.51 3.93 4.84
CA ASP A 204 -6.83 4.65 3.79
C ASP A 204 -7.50 6.00 3.50
N TYR A 205 -6.74 7.07 3.68
CA TYR A 205 -7.11 8.36 3.11
C TYR A 205 -7.25 8.20 1.58
N LEU A 206 -8.24 8.89 0.99
CA LEU A 206 -8.39 8.97 -0.48
C LEU A 206 -7.12 9.50 -1.17
N PHE A 207 -6.28 10.21 -0.41
CA PHE A 207 -5.00 10.76 -0.83
C PHE A 207 -3.87 10.23 0.05
N GLN A 208 -2.70 10.04 -0.53
CA GLN A 208 -1.48 9.62 0.16
C GLN A 208 -0.26 10.29 -0.47
N LEU A 209 0.90 10.21 0.19
CA LEU A 209 2.17 10.55 -0.47
C LEU A 209 2.46 9.56 -1.60
N ASP A 210 3.11 10.03 -2.66
CA ASP A 210 3.52 9.19 -3.77
C ASP A 210 4.45 8.08 -3.26
N PRO A 211 4.06 6.79 -3.35
CA PRO A 211 4.84 5.68 -2.82
C PRO A 211 6.13 5.43 -3.61
N PHE A 212 6.32 6.08 -4.77
CA PHE A 212 7.59 6.06 -5.50
C PHE A 212 8.59 7.05 -4.93
N GLU A 213 8.10 8.13 -4.32
CA GLU A 213 8.91 9.22 -3.81
C GLU A 213 9.16 9.14 -2.30
N PHE A 214 8.24 8.51 -1.56
CA PHE A 214 8.26 8.47 -0.10
C PHE A 214 8.14 7.02 0.39
N GLU A 215 9.17 6.54 1.09
CA GLU A 215 9.19 5.19 1.65
C GLU A 215 8.41 5.13 2.97
N GLN A 216 7.15 4.71 2.90
CA GLN A 216 6.23 4.74 4.04
C GLN A 216 6.33 3.51 4.96
N VAL A 217 7.02 2.46 4.52
CA VAL A 217 7.20 1.25 5.32
C VAL A 217 8.36 1.47 6.30
N PRO A 218 8.15 1.33 7.61
CA PRO A 218 9.23 1.47 8.58
C PRO A 218 10.28 0.36 8.44
N ASP A 219 11.55 0.71 8.56
CA ASP A 219 12.66 -0.23 8.41
C ASP A 219 12.59 -1.42 9.38
N TYR A 220 12.12 -1.19 10.62
CA TYR A 220 11.97 -2.28 11.59
C TYR A 220 10.98 -3.37 11.12
N ILE A 221 9.99 -3.03 10.30
CA ILE A 221 9.06 -4.01 9.72
C ILE A 221 9.80 -4.90 8.72
N ILE A 222 10.65 -4.31 7.89
CA ILE A 222 11.47 -5.05 6.93
C ILE A 222 12.44 -5.98 7.64
N LYS A 223 13.06 -5.51 8.73
CA LYS A 223 13.94 -6.34 9.57
C LYS A 223 13.22 -7.55 10.17
N GLU A 224 11.98 -7.38 10.64
CA GLU A 224 11.18 -8.50 11.14
C GLU A 224 10.86 -9.51 10.02
N CYS A 225 10.57 -9.03 8.80
CA CYS A 225 10.44 -9.91 7.64
C CYS A 225 11.76 -10.63 7.30
N ASP A 226 12.89 -9.92 7.30
CA ASP A 226 14.22 -10.50 7.06
C ASP A 226 14.51 -11.61 8.07
N ASN A 227 14.28 -11.37 9.37
CA ASN A 227 14.47 -12.35 10.44
C ASN A 227 13.60 -13.61 10.25
N PHE A 228 12.40 -13.47 9.69
CA PHE A 228 11.51 -14.60 9.43
C PHE A 228 11.99 -15.46 8.25
N LEU A 229 12.69 -14.86 7.28
CA LEU A 229 13.16 -15.54 6.07
C LEU A 229 14.56 -16.17 6.20
N ILE A 230 15.22 -16.02 7.35
CA ILE A 230 16.50 -16.68 7.71
C ILE A 230 16.22 -18.10 8.20
#